data_AF-A0A5E4IQ82-F1
#
_entry.id   AF-A0A5E4IQ82-F1
#
_cell.length_a   1.000
_cell.length_b   1.000
_cell.length_c   1.000
_cell.angle_alpha   90.00
_cell.angle_beta   90.00
_cell.angle_gamma   90.00
#
_symmetry.space_group_name_H-M   'P 1'
#
loop_
_entity.id
_entity.type
_entity.pdbx_description
1 polymer ?
#
loop_
_entity_poly.entity_id
_entity_poly.type
_entity_poly.pdbx_seq_one_letter_code
_entity_poly.pdbx_strand_id
1 'polypeptide(L)' 'MSEVTREHIQSILDAIKREKEESQGQASREAVLARAKAIGIKEEDFEDILHRLRRAGALVESEGALRLV' A
#
# COMPACT_ATOMS: atom_id res chain seq x y z
N MET A 1 4.00 -2.62 -19.91
CA MET A 1 4.33 -1.75 -18.76
C MET A 1 2.99 -1.37 -18.16
N SER A 2 2.66 -1.88 -16.99
CA SER A 2 1.41 -1.50 -16.33
C SER A 2 1.50 -0.03 -15.97
N GLU A 3 0.58 0.78 -16.51
CA GLU A 3 0.50 2.19 -16.17
C GLU A 3 -0.02 2.32 -14.74
N VAL A 4 0.90 2.39 -13.78
CA VAL A 4 0.58 2.77 -12.40
C VAL A 4 0.01 4.19 -12.43
N THR A 5 -1.31 4.30 -12.36
CA THR A 5 -2.03 5.57 -12.35
C THR A 5 -1.99 6.20 -10.96
N ARG A 6 -2.21 7.52 -10.92
CA ARG A 6 -2.38 8.25 -9.65
C ARG A 6 -3.51 7.68 -8.80
N GLU A 7 -4.56 7.17 -9.45
CA GLU A 7 -5.70 6.52 -8.79
C GLU A 7 -5.28 5.24 -8.07
N HIS A 8 -4.46 4.37 -8.69
CA HIS A 8 -3.95 3.17 -8.01
C HIS A 8 -3.11 3.51 -6.78
N ILE A 9 -2.26 4.55 -6.86
CA ILE A 9 -1.48 5.03 -5.72
C ILE A 9 -2.42 5.50 -4.61
N GLN A 10 -3.43 6.30 -4.95
CA GLN A 10 -4.41 6.80 -3.99
C GLN A 10 -5.18 5.65 -3.32
N SER A 11 -5.63 4.67 -4.10
CA SER A 11 -6.34 3.50 -3.55
C SER A 11 -5.48 2.67 -2.60
N ILE A 12 -4.18 2.51 -2.88
CA ILE A 12 -3.26 1.83 -1.94
C ILE A 12 -3.08 2.64 -0.67
N LEU A 13 -2.90 3.96 -0.77
CA LEU A 13 -2.78 4.83 0.41
C LEU A 13 -4.04 4.76 1.29
N ASP A 14 -5.22 4.78 0.67
CA ASP A 14 -6.49 4.60 1.37
C ASP A 14 -6.62 3.21 1.99
N ALA A 15 -6.15 2.15 1.32
CA ALA A 15 -6.13 0.81 1.88
C ALA A 15 -5.20 0.69 3.10
N ILE A 16 -4.00 1.28 3.03
CA ILE A 16 -3.05 1.33 4.15
C ILE A 16 -3.66 2.10 5.32
N LYS A 17 -4.31 3.24 5.04
CA LYS A 17 -4.92 4.07 6.07
C LYS A 17 -6.08 3.34 6.78
N ARG A 18 -6.98 2.73 6.01
CA ARG A 18 -8.09 1.94 6.57
C ARG A 18 -7.60 0.77 7.40
N GLU A 19 -6.65 0.00 6.86
CA GLU A 19 -6.08 -1.13 7.59
C GLU A 19 -5.41 -0.67 8.89
N LYS A 20 -4.70 0.46 8.86
CA LYS A 20 -4.11 1.06 10.07
C LYS A 20 -5.18 1.44 11.11
N GLU A 21 -6.30 2.01 10.68
CA GLU A 21 -7.42 2.38 11.57
C GLU A 21 -8.10 1.13 12.16
N GLU A 22 -8.25 0.07 11.38
CA GLU A 22 -8.91 -1.17 11.77
C GLU A 22 -8.02 -2.06 12.67
N SER A 23 -6.72 -2.12 12.38
CA SER A 23 -5.73 -2.98 13.04
C SER A 23 -4.92 -2.26 14.12
N GLN A 24 -5.57 -1.33 14.84
CA GLN A 24 -5.02 -0.59 16.00
C GLN A 24 -3.65 0.08 15.75
N GLY A 25 -3.42 0.61 14.55
CA GLY A 25 -2.23 1.37 14.21
C GLY A 25 -1.17 0.63 13.40
N GLN A 26 -1.39 -0.65 13.07
CA GLN A 26 -0.50 -1.43 12.20
C GLN A 26 -1.21 -1.78 10.88
N ALA A 27 -0.65 -1.36 9.74
CA ALA A 27 -1.15 -1.83 8.45
C ALA A 27 -0.27 -2.97 7.93
N SER A 28 -0.72 -4.21 8.08
CA SER A 28 0.04 -5.37 7.62
C SER A 28 0.16 -5.38 6.10
N ARG A 29 1.37 -5.59 5.57
CA ARG A 29 1.61 -5.64 4.11
C ARG A 29 0.67 -6.62 3.42
N GLU A 30 0.50 -7.80 4.00
CA GLU A 30 -0.36 -8.86 3.45
C GLU A 30 -1.83 -8.45 3.41
N ALA A 31 -2.32 -7.78 4.46
CA ALA A 31 -3.70 -7.32 4.52
C ALA A 31 -3.97 -6.20 3.50
N VAL A 32 -3.04 -5.25 3.36
CA VAL A 32 -3.12 -4.20 2.35
C VAL A 32 -3.05 -4.79 0.94
N LEU A 33 -2.19 -5.77 0.70
CA LEU A 33 -2.11 -6.47 -0.58
C LEU A 33 -3.42 -7.22 -0.90
N ALA A 34 -4.03 -7.88 0.08
CA ALA A 34 -5.32 -8.54 -0.10
C ALA A 34 -6.42 -7.54 -0.50
N ARG A 35 -6.45 -6.36 0.14
CA ARG A 35 -7.36 -5.27 -0.23
C ARG A 35 -7.08 -4.71 -1.62
N ALA A 36 -5.80 -4.53 -1.98
CA ALA A 36 -5.38 -4.07 -3.29
C ALA A 36 -5.82 -5.07 -4.40
N LYS A 37 -5.64 -6.38 -4.16
CA LYS A 37 -6.13 -7.43 -5.07
C LYS A 37 -7.65 -7.40 -5.21
N ALA A 38 -8.38 -7.15 -4.12
CA ALA A 38 -9.85 -7.07 -4.15
C ALA A 38 -10.38 -5.91 -5.02
N ILE A 39 -9.60 -4.84 -5.20
CA ILE A 39 -9.94 -3.72 -6.09
C ILE A 39 -9.32 -3.84 -7.49
N GLY A 40 -8.71 -4.98 -7.82
CA GLY A 40 -8.15 -5.27 -9.14
C GLY A 40 -6.69 -4.82 -9.35
N ILE A 41 -5.99 -4.38 -8.30
CA ILE A 41 -4.56 -4.05 -8.37
C ILE A 41 -3.75 -5.35 -8.30
N LYS A 42 -2.87 -5.54 -9.27
CA LYS A 42 -1.97 -6.68 -9.30
C LYS A 42 -0.86 -6.53 -8.27
N GLU A 43 -0.29 -7.66 -7.86
CA GLU A 43 0.84 -7.69 -6.94
C GLU A 43 2.06 -6.92 -7.48
N GLU A 44 2.32 -7.05 -8.78
CA GLU A 44 3.38 -6.32 -9.51
C GLU A 44 3.23 -4.80 -9.35
N ASP A 45 2.03 -4.29 -9.63
CA ASP A 45 1.70 -2.87 -9.51
C ASP A 45 1.75 -2.39 -8.06
N PHE A 46 1.29 -3.23 -7.13
CA PHE A 46 1.35 -2.97 -5.71
C PHE A 46 2.80 -2.80 -5.23
N GLU A 47 3.69 -3.73 -5.59
CA GLU A 47 5.11 -3.64 -5.23
C GLU A 47 5.78 -2.40 -5.84
N ASP A 48 5.46 -2.09 -7.09
CA ASP A 48 5.95 -0.88 -7.77
C ASP A 48 5.51 0.39 -7.04
N ILE A 49 4.25 0.47 -6.61
CA ILE A 49 3.71 1.60 -5.85
C ILE A 49 4.39 1.70 -4.49
N LEU A 50 4.50 0.61 -3.74
CA LEU A 50 5.19 0.63 -2.44
C LEU A 50 6.66 1.05 -2.59
N HIS A 51 7.33 0.59 -3.65
CA HIS A 51 8.71 0.97 -3.94
C HIS A 51 8.82 2.47 -4.24
N ARG A 52 7.90 3.04 -5.03
CA ARG A 52 7.84 4.48 -5.30
C ARG A 52 7.59 5.29 -4.02
N LEU A 53 6.64 4.87 -3.18
CA LEU A 53 6.32 5.53 -1.92
C LEU A 53 7.50 5.48 -0.93
N ARG A 54 8.21 4.34 -0.85
CA ARG A 54 9.44 4.21 -0.06
C ARG A 54 10.54 5.14 -0.55
N ARG A 55 10.78 5.19 -1.88
CA ARG A 55 11.76 6.12 -2.47
C ARG A 55 11.41 7.58 -2.24
N ALA A 56 10.12 7.93 -2.20
CA ALA A 56 9.65 9.27 -1.91
C ALA A 56 9.69 9.62 -0.41
N GLY A 57 9.98 8.64 0.47
CA GLY A 57 9.94 8.81 1.92
C GLY A 57 8.52 8.94 2.50
N ALA A 58 7.48 8.65 1.72
CA ALA A 58 6.07 8.73 2.13
C ALA A 58 5.58 7.44 2.84
N LEU A 59 6.37 6.37 2.76
CA LEU A 59 6.04 5.06 3.32
C LEU A 59 7.31 4.43 3.90
N VAL A 60 7.17 3.88 5.10
CA VAL A 60 8.18 3.06 5.77
C VAL A 60 7.58 1.70 6.06
N GLU A 61 8.38 0.67 5.87
CA GLU A 61 8.04 -0.70 6.26
C GLU A 61 8.91 -1.08 7.46
N SER A 62 8.30 -1.51 8.56
CA SER A 62 9.01 -1.96 9.75
C SER A 62 8.29 -3.17 10.35
N GLU A 63 9.04 -4.24 10.59
CA GLU A 63 8.53 -5.50 11.16
C GLU A 63 7.30 -6.06 10.40
N GLY A 64 7.26 -5.89 9.07
CA GLY A 64 6.14 -6.34 8.22
C GLY A 64 4.91 -5.41 8.20
N ALA A 65 4.94 -4.31 8.95
CA ALA A 65 3.90 -3.29 8.96
C ALA A 65 4.29 -2.09 8.06
N LEU A 66 3.33 -1.67 7.23
CA LEU A 66 3.36 -0.47 6.41
C LEU A 66 2.95 0.74 7.24
N ARG A 67 3.76 1.79 7.21
CA ARG A 67 3.52 3.05 7.93
C ARG A 67 3.71 4.23 7.01
N LEU A 68 2.66 5.02 6.85
CA LEU A 68 2.73 6.31 6.17
C LEU A 68 3.44 7.33 7.07
N VAL A 69 4.37 8.09 6.49
CA VAL A 69 5.20 9.11 7.15
C VAL A 69 4.51 10.46 7.12
#